data_AF-A0A2N2AJK7-F1
#
_entry.id   AF-A0A2N2AJK7-F1
#
_cell.length_a   1.000
_cell.length_b   1.000
_cell.length_c   1.000
_cell.angle_alpha   90.00
_cell.angle_beta   90.00
_cell.angle_gamma   90.00
#
_symmetry.space_group_name_H-M   'P 1'
#
loop_
_entity.id
_entity.type
_entity.pdbx_description
1 polymer ?
#
loop_
_entity_poly.entity_id
_entity_poly.type
_entity_poly.pdbx_seq_one_letter_code
_entity_poly.pdbx_strand_id
1 'polypeptide(L)'
;MGMPTEQEMKDALAEAGRMREQGDDPHHVAKALLNLNYRVKGLEKVLEAAELFYRSGQSVTEHQKLKKAIAEARAAMERSGAVEREHFGLE
;
A
#
# COMPACT_ATOMS: atom_id res chain seq x y z
N MET A 1 3.44 0.60 23.52
CA MET A 1 2.56 1.17 22.48
C MET A 1 1.88 0.01 21.77
N GLY A 2 0.56 0.06 21.59
CA GLY A 2 -0.21 -0.99 20.90
C GLY A 2 -0.46 -0.65 19.43
N MET A 3 -0.95 -1.62 18.67
CA MET A 3 -1.52 -1.36 17.35
C MET A 3 -2.72 -0.42 17.49
N PRO A 4 -2.88 0.58 16.60
CA PRO A 4 -4.07 1.40 16.58
C PRO A 4 -5.30 0.52 16.32
N THR A 5 -6.41 0.88 16.94
CA THR A 5 -7.73 0.36 16.60
C THR A 5 -8.11 0.76 15.18
N GLU A 6 -9.12 0.09 14.61
CA GLU A 6 -9.63 0.43 13.28
C GLU A 6 -10.11 1.89 13.21
N GLN A 7 -10.76 2.37 14.27
CA GLN A 7 -11.23 3.75 14.37
C GLN A 7 -10.07 4.74 14.44
N GLU A 8 -9.06 4.50 15.29
CA GLU A 8 -7.87 5.35 15.37
C GLU A 8 -7.12 5.39 14.03
N MET A 9 -7.00 4.25 13.34
CA MET A 9 -6.39 4.21 12.01
C MET A 9 -7.21 5.00 10.99
N LYS A 10 -8.54 4.87 11.01
CA LYS A 10 -9.44 5.61 10.12
C LYS A 10 -9.31 7.12 10.33
N ASP A 11 -9.29 7.56 11.57
CA ASP A 11 -9.17 8.99 11.93
C ASP A 11 -7.79 9.53 11.51
N ALA A 12 -6.71 8.78 11.75
CA ALA A 12 -5.37 9.15 11.31
C ALA A 12 -5.25 9.28 9.78
N LEU A 13 -5.89 8.38 9.02
CA LEU A 13 -5.92 8.43 7.56
C LEU A 13 -6.74 9.61 7.03
N ALA A 14 -7.86 9.93 7.68
CA ALA A 14 -8.66 11.09 7.34
C ALA A 14 -7.88 12.38 7.54
N GLU A 15 -7.18 12.50 8.67
CA GLU A 15 -6.33 13.65 8.97
C GLU A 15 -5.15 13.78 8.01
N ALA A 16 -4.49 12.67 7.68
CA ALA A 16 -3.45 12.67 6.65
C ALA A 16 -3.99 13.11 5.26
N GLY A 17 -5.23 12.73 4.93
CA GLY A 17 -5.93 13.25 3.76
C GLY A 17 -6.04 14.78 3.78
N ARG A 18 -6.54 15.32 4.89
CA ARG A 18 -6.67 16.78 5.12
C ARG A 18 -5.33 17.50 5.01
N MET A 19 -4.29 17.00 5.68
CA MET A 19 -2.93 17.56 5.67
C MET A 19 -2.39 17.68 4.25
N ARG A 20 -2.55 16.61 3.45
CA ARG A 20 -2.12 16.60 2.05
C ARG A 20 -2.91 17.58 1.17
N GLU A 21 -4.22 17.68 1.37
CA GLU A 21 -5.09 18.59 0.60
C GLU A 21 -4.81 20.07 0.89
N GLN A 22 -4.48 20.39 2.13
CA GLN A 22 -4.22 21.76 2.59
C GLN A 22 -2.74 22.17 2.43
N GLY A 23 -1.86 21.24 2.05
CA GLY A 23 -0.42 21.46 1.96
C GLY A 23 0.27 21.59 3.33
N ASP A 24 -0.44 21.26 4.42
CA ASP A 24 0.05 21.27 5.80
C ASP A 24 0.53 19.87 6.19
N ASP A 25 1.56 19.40 5.48
CA ASP A 25 2.19 18.09 5.69
C ASP A 25 3.63 18.25 6.20
N PRO A 26 3.82 18.69 7.46
CA PRO A 26 5.15 18.87 8.03
C PRO A 26 5.91 17.56 7.98
N HIS A 27 7.13 17.62 7.45
CA HIS A 27 8.02 16.47 7.32
C HIS A 27 7.43 15.30 6.52
N HIS A 28 6.41 15.53 5.67
CA HIS A 28 5.80 14.52 4.81
C HIS A 28 5.15 13.34 5.55
N VAL A 29 4.72 13.53 6.79
CA VAL A 29 4.11 12.49 7.63
C VAL A 29 2.83 11.95 7.00
N ALA A 30 1.97 12.83 6.49
CA ALA A 30 0.73 12.45 5.83
C ALA A 30 1.01 11.70 4.52
N LYS A 31 1.92 12.22 3.68
CA LYS A 31 2.37 11.53 2.47
C LYS A 31 2.90 10.13 2.77
N ALA A 32 3.74 9.99 3.79
CA ALA A 32 4.29 8.70 4.20
C ALA A 32 3.21 7.74 4.72
N LEU A 33 2.32 8.20 5.60
CA LEU A 33 1.24 7.38 6.17
C LEU A 33 0.29 6.88 5.07
N LEU A 34 -0.18 7.79 4.20
CA LEU A 34 -1.07 7.44 3.09
C LEU A 34 -0.40 6.46 2.11
N ASN A 35 0.90 6.65 1.84
CA ASN A 35 1.66 5.75 0.99
C ASN A 35 1.75 4.34 1.60
N LEU A 36 2.12 4.25 2.88
CA LEU A 36 2.23 2.99 3.59
C LEU A 36 0.89 2.26 3.63
N ASN A 37 -0.19 2.97 3.95
CA ASN A 37 -1.54 2.40 3.94
C ASN A 37 -1.94 1.84 2.57
N TYR A 38 -1.63 2.56 1.48
CA TYR A 38 -1.89 2.06 0.13
C TYR A 38 -1.09 0.77 -0.17
N ARG A 39 0.18 0.71 0.23
CA ARG A 39 1.03 -0.48 0.06
C ARG A 39 0.54 -1.66 0.88
N VAL A 40 0.15 -1.43 2.14
CA VAL A 40 -0.38 -2.46 3.03
C VAL A 40 -1.64 -3.08 2.44
N LYS A 41 -2.59 -2.29 1.93
CA LYS A 41 -3.79 -2.82 1.25
C LYS A 41 -3.47 -3.70 0.05
N GLY A 42 -2.40 -3.39 -0.68
CA GLY A 42 -1.91 -4.25 -1.77
C GLY A 42 -1.37 -5.58 -1.25
N LEU A 43 -0.64 -5.56 -0.14
CA LEU A 43 -0.09 -6.75 0.50
C LEU A 43 -1.15 -7.63 1.16
N GLU A 44 -2.20 -7.04 1.74
CA GLU A 44 -3.36 -7.77 2.28
C GLU A 44 -4.03 -8.62 1.19
N LYS A 45 -4.23 -8.06 -0.01
CA LYS A 45 -4.75 -8.82 -1.16
C LYS A 45 -3.83 -9.95 -1.60
N VAL A 46 -2.51 -9.76 -1.51
CA VAL A 46 -1.54 -10.84 -1.79
C VAL A 46 -1.66 -11.95 -0.76
N LEU A 47 -1.82 -11.60 0.52
CA LEU A 47 -2.01 -12.57 1.60
C LEU A 47 -3.29 -13.38 1.39
N GLU A 48 -4.43 -12.72 1.13
CA GLU A 48 -5.70 -13.37 0.83
C GLU A 48 -5.59 -14.35 -0.37
N ALA A 49 -4.95 -13.91 -1.46
CA ALA A 49 -4.75 -14.74 -2.64
C ALA A 49 -3.82 -15.92 -2.36
N ALA A 50 -2.80 -15.74 -1.52
CA ALA A 50 -1.89 -16.82 -1.12
C ALA A 50 -2.62 -17.86 -0.26
N GLU A 51 -3.41 -17.44 0.72
CA GLU A 51 -4.23 -18.34 1.54
C GLU A 51 -5.18 -19.16 0.68
N LEU A 52 -5.86 -18.54 -0.28
CA LEU A 52 -6.79 -19.22 -1.18
C LEU A 52 -6.07 -20.19 -2.12
N PHE A 53 -4.89 -19.82 -2.62
CA PHE A 53 -4.04 -20.72 -3.39
C PHE A 53 -3.67 -21.98 -2.60
N TYR A 54 -3.28 -21.85 -1.33
CA TYR A 54 -2.99 -23.02 -0.49
C TYR A 54 -4.25 -23.85 -0.18
N ARG A 55 -5.36 -23.21 0.19
CA ARG A 55 -6.63 -23.90 0.51
C ARG A 55 -7.22 -24.64 -0.69
N SER A 56 -6.97 -24.15 -1.91
CA SER A 56 -7.48 -24.76 -3.15
C SER A 56 -6.63 -25.95 -3.66
N GLY A 57 -5.62 -26.39 -2.91
CA GLY A 57 -4.70 -27.42 -3.39
C GLY A 57 -3.86 -26.93 -4.57
N GLN A 58 -3.54 -25.64 -4.59
CA GLN A 58 -2.69 -25.01 -5.61
C GLN A 58 -3.29 -25.02 -7.02
N SER A 59 -4.60 -24.74 -7.14
CA SER A 59 -5.27 -24.73 -8.44
C SER A 59 -4.66 -23.70 -9.41
N VAL A 60 -4.74 -23.97 -10.72
CA VAL A 60 -4.23 -23.07 -11.77
C VAL A 60 -4.90 -21.70 -11.71
N THR A 61 -6.21 -21.66 -11.46
CA THR A 61 -6.98 -20.42 -11.36
C THR A 61 -6.52 -19.55 -10.18
N GLU A 62 -6.33 -20.15 -9.00
CA GLU A 62 -5.86 -19.40 -7.83
C GLU A 62 -4.39 -19.00 -7.96
N HIS A 63 -3.56 -19.81 -8.62
CA HIS A 63 -2.19 -19.43 -8.96
C HIS A 63 -2.15 -18.18 -9.85
N GLN A 64 -3.04 -18.10 -10.86
CA GLN A 64 -3.14 -16.92 -11.71
C GLN A 64 -3.57 -15.68 -10.93
N LYS A 65 -4.55 -15.81 -10.03
CA LYS A 65 -4.98 -14.71 -9.15
C LYS A 65 -3.87 -14.24 -8.22
N LEU A 66 -3.11 -15.17 -7.61
CA LEU A 66 -1.95 -14.85 -6.78
C LEU A 66 -0.87 -14.10 -7.59
N LYS A 67 -0.53 -14.58 -8.78
CA LYS A 67 0.43 -13.89 -9.67
C LYS A 67 -0.03 -12.46 -9.99
N LYS A 68 -1.32 -12.27 -10.28
CA LYS A 68 -1.90 -10.95 -10.55
C LYS A 68 -1.79 -10.05 -9.32
N ALA A 69 -2.17 -10.53 -8.13
CA ALA A 69 -2.08 -9.76 -6.88
C ALA A 69 -0.63 -9.33 -6.59
N ILE A 70 0.34 -10.23 -6.79
CA ILE A 70 1.77 -9.92 -6.62
C ILE A 70 2.21 -8.83 -7.60
N ALA A 71 1.81 -8.92 -8.87
CA ALA A 71 2.16 -7.92 -9.87
C ALA A 71 1.57 -6.53 -9.53
N GLU A 72 0.31 -6.49 -9.10
CA GLU A 72 -0.36 -5.24 -8.68
C GLU A 72 0.32 -4.62 -7.45
N ALA A 73 0.68 -5.43 -6.45
CA ALA A 73 1.39 -4.96 -5.26
C ALA A 73 2.79 -4.43 -5.60
N ARG A 74 3.53 -5.09 -6.52
CA ARG A 74 4.82 -4.60 -7.01
C ARG A 74 4.69 -3.26 -7.73
N ALA A 75 3.74 -3.14 -8.64
CA ALA A 75 3.50 -1.90 -9.36
C ALA A 75 3.11 -0.75 -8.40
N ALA A 76 2.36 -1.05 -7.34
CA ALA A 76 2.03 -0.09 -6.29
C ALA A 76 3.27 0.41 -5.53
N MET A 77 4.20 -0.49 -5.19
CA MET A 77 5.47 -0.13 -4.53
C MET A 77 6.42 0.63 -5.45
N GLU A 78 6.49 0.25 -6.73
CA GLU A 78 7.33 0.92 -7.72
C GLU A 78 6.85 2.34 -8.01
N ARG A 79 5.55 2.58 -8.18
CA ARG A 79 5.00 3.94 -8.34
C ARG A 79 5.36 4.85 -7.17
N SER A 80 5.43 4.31 -5.95
CA SER A 80 5.83 5.10 -4.79
C SER A 80 7.32 5.41 -4.70
N GLY A 81 8.19 4.52 -5.21
CA GLY A 81 9.63 4.75 -5.30
C GLY A 81 10.05 5.53 -6.55
N ALA A 82 9.26 5.50 -7.62
CA ALA A 82 9.53 6.24 -8.86
C ALA A 82 9.44 7.76 -8.65
N VAL A 83 8.61 8.23 -7.70
CA VAL A 83 8.55 9.65 -7.29
C VAL A 83 9.90 10.13 -6.72
N GLU A 84 10.74 9.26 -6.15
CA GLU A 84 12.12 9.61 -5.77
C GLU A 84 13.10 9.56 -6.95
N ARG A 85 12.87 8.68 -7.93
CA ARG A 85 13.76 8.54 -9.10
C ARG A 85 13.62 9.67 -10.12
N GLU A 86 12.43 10.26 -10.26
CA GLU A 86 12.23 11.42 -11.16
C GLU A 86 12.78 12.75 -10.61
N HIS A 87 13.14 12.81 -9.32
CA HIS A 87 13.70 14.01 -8.68
C HIS A 87 15.23 13.95 -8.46
N PHE A 88 15.92 12.98 -9.08
CA PHE A 88 17.37 13.00 -9.21
C PHE A 88 17.72 13.60 -10.56
N GLY A 89 17.88 14.93 -10.58
CA GLY A 89 18.27 15.70 -11.76
C GLY A 89 19.57 15.15 -12.34
N LEU A 90 19.47 14.63 -13.56
CA LEU A 90 20.58 14.48 -14.49
C LEU A 90 20.16 15.22 -15.77
N GLU A 91 20.36 16.53 -15.76
CA GLU A 91 20.65 17.30 -16.97
C GLU A 91 22.16 17.21 -17.25
#